data_AF-A0A401LEU6-F1
#
_entry.id   AF-A0A401LEU6-F1
#
_cell.length_a   1.000
_cell.length_b   1.000
_cell.length_c   1.000
_cell.angle_alpha   90.00
_cell.angle_beta   90.00
_cell.angle_gamma   90.00
#
_symmetry.space_group_name_H-M   'P 1'
#
loop_
_entity.id
_entity.type
_entity.pdbx_description
1 polymer ?
#
loop_
_entity_poly.entity_id
_entity_poly.type
_entity_poly.pdbx_seq_one_letter_code
_entity_poly.pdbx_strand_id
1 'polypeptide(L)'
;MKKNSTKGYIILGILFALVSIFAFAVPTIKTATFWIAYVFTAVAFVAQIFIWKTALGKEETLKSKFLGFPVLYIAIVYAIIQMAAFAVFLFVPAFPAWSAIVVCPVIAGVSAICMITADVGRDEIKRVEVKVQKKVFYIRELQTEVELLAAAETDVDIKTALAQLAEKIRFSDPMSNEQLADLENKISAKVLELKTAANKKEVIAEITLLLDERNRKCKFLK
;
A
#
# COMPACT_ATOMS: atom_id res chain seq x y z
N MET A 1 4.73 -11.84 -14.00
CA MET A 1 5.69 -12.95 -13.75
C MET A 1 5.07 -14.03 -12.84
N LYS A 2 4.50 -15.09 -13.42
CA LYS A 2 3.68 -16.14 -12.76
C LYS A 2 4.51 -17.29 -12.14
N LYS A 3 5.82 -17.36 -12.45
CA LYS A 3 6.68 -18.54 -12.20
C LYS A 3 7.10 -18.71 -10.73
N ASN A 4 7.14 -17.63 -9.95
CA ASN A 4 7.67 -17.67 -8.58
C ASN A 4 6.58 -17.91 -7.53
N SER A 5 5.36 -17.43 -7.77
CA SER A 5 4.20 -17.69 -6.92
C SER A 5 3.82 -19.18 -6.92
N THR A 6 3.94 -19.86 -8.06
CA THR A 6 3.65 -21.30 -8.18
C THR A 6 4.56 -22.16 -7.30
N LYS A 7 5.85 -21.79 -7.15
CA LYS A 7 6.79 -22.50 -6.28
C LYS A 7 6.39 -22.41 -4.80
N GLY A 8 5.86 -21.26 -4.36
CA GLY A 8 5.37 -21.08 -2.99
C GLY A 8 4.21 -22.03 -2.65
N TYR A 9 3.23 -22.15 -3.54
CA TYR A 9 2.11 -23.08 -3.33
C TYR A 9 2.54 -24.55 -3.31
N ILE A 10 3.53 -24.92 -4.15
CA ILE A 10 4.11 -26.27 -4.15
C ILE A 10 4.79 -26.55 -2.81
N ILE A 11 5.61 -25.62 -2.32
CA ILE A 11 6.30 -25.76 -1.02
C ILE A 11 5.27 -25.91 0.12
N LEU A 12 4.21 -25.10 0.11
CA LEU A 12 3.15 -25.17 1.11
C LEU A 12 2.40 -26.51 1.08
N GLY A 13 2.13 -27.04 -0.12
CA GLY A 13 1.51 -28.36 -0.30
C GLY A 13 2.41 -29.49 0.21
N ILE A 14 3.71 -29.44 -0.08
CA ILE A 14 4.70 -30.40 0.46
C ILE A 14 4.73 -30.32 1.98
N LEU A 15 4.77 -29.11 2.56
CA LEU A 15 4.77 -28.91 4.00
C LEU A 15 3.51 -29.49 4.66
N PHE A 16 2.33 -29.25 4.08
CA PHE A 16 1.08 -29.81 4.57
C PHE A 16 1.06 -31.35 4.49
N ALA A 17 1.59 -31.92 3.41
CA ALA A 17 1.73 -33.37 3.26
C ALA A 17 2.67 -33.95 4.33
N LEU A 18 3.81 -33.31 4.59
CA LEU A 18 4.76 -33.72 5.63
C LEU A 18 4.12 -33.67 7.03
N VAL A 19 3.40 -32.59 7.35
CA VAL A 19 2.67 -32.46 8.63
C VAL A 19 1.61 -33.55 8.76
N SER A 20 0.90 -33.88 7.67
CA SER A 20 -0.11 -34.93 7.67
C SER A 20 0.51 -36.32 7.85
N ILE A 21 1.57 -36.64 7.11
CA ILE A 21 2.31 -37.91 7.27
C ILE A 21 2.79 -38.04 8.71
N PHE A 22 3.39 -37.00 9.29
CA PHE A 22 3.83 -36.99 10.67
C PHE A 22 2.67 -37.20 11.64
N ALA A 23 1.57 -36.48 11.45
CA ALA A 23 0.37 -36.59 12.27
C ALA A 23 -0.19 -38.01 12.32
N PHE A 24 -0.15 -38.76 11.22
CA PHE A 24 -0.68 -40.13 11.14
C PHE A 24 0.35 -41.22 11.46
N ALA A 25 1.64 -41.00 11.19
CA ALA A 25 2.70 -41.95 11.46
C ALA A 25 3.04 -42.07 12.97
N VAL A 26 2.86 -40.99 13.74
CA VAL A 26 3.10 -41.03 15.19
C VAL A 26 2.03 -41.91 15.87
N PRO A 27 2.43 -42.96 16.63
CA PRO A 27 1.53 -43.96 17.22
C PRO A 27 0.85 -43.41 18.49
N THR A 28 0.01 -42.39 18.30
CA THR A 28 -0.79 -41.73 19.34
C THR A 28 -2.27 -42.05 19.14
N ILE A 29 -3.01 -42.13 20.26
CA ILE A 29 -4.47 -42.29 20.22
C ILE A 29 -5.08 -41.04 19.59
N LYS A 30 -5.80 -41.20 18.48
CA LYS A 30 -6.45 -40.11 17.76
C LYS A 30 -7.78 -39.74 18.44
N THR A 31 -7.69 -38.93 19.50
CA THR A 31 -8.85 -38.44 20.26
C THR A 31 -9.59 -37.33 19.51
N ALA A 32 -10.76 -36.91 20.02
CA ALA A 32 -11.50 -35.78 19.44
C ALA A 32 -10.66 -34.49 19.38
N THR A 33 -9.81 -34.26 20.38
CA THR A 33 -8.86 -33.13 20.46
C THR A 33 -7.90 -33.11 19.27
N PHE A 34 -7.40 -34.28 18.84
CA PHE A 34 -6.53 -34.42 17.66
C PHE A 34 -7.26 -33.99 16.38
N TRP A 35 -8.48 -34.47 16.15
CA TRP A 35 -9.24 -34.16 14.94
C TRP A 35 -9.57 -32.67 14.83
N ILE A 36 -9.96 -32.04 15.95
CA ILE A 36 -10.24 -30.60 16.00
C ILE A 36 -8.98 -29.80 15.66
N ALA A 37 -7.87 -30.07 16.34
CA ALA A 37 -6.61 -29.37 16.09
C ALA A 37 -6.08 -29.60 14.66
N TYR A 38 -6.26 -30.80 14.10
CA TYR A 38 -5.89 -31.13 12.72
C TYR A 38 -6.72 -30.34 11.69
N VAL A 39 -8.05 -30.24 11.89
CA VAL A 39 -8.92 -29.44 11.01
C VAL A 39 -8.51 -27.97 11.02
N PHE A 40 -8.26 -27.38 12.20
CA PHE A 40 -7.78 -26.00 12.27
C PHE A 40 -6.41 -25.80 11.63
N THR A 41 -5.52 -26.79 11.73
CA THR A 41 -4.24 -26.78 11.01
C THR A 41 -4.48 -26.80 9.50
N ALA A 42 -5.34 -27.68 8.98
CA ALA A 42 -5.69 -27.71 7.57
C ALA A 42 -6.29 -26.38 7.10
N VAL A 43 -7.20 -25.79 7.89
CA VAL A 43 -7.76 -24.45 7.63
C VAL A 43 -6.68 -23.39 7.58
N ALA A 44 -5.67 -23.43 8.46
CA ALA A 44 -4.54 -22.49 8.42
C ALA A 44 -3.74 -22.59 7.11
N PHE A 45 -3.47 -23.81 6.63
CA PHE A 45 -2.80 -24.02 5.35
C PHE A 45 -3.65 -23.53 4.16
N VAL A 46 -4.97 -23.77 4.18
CA VAL A 46 -5.89 -23.27 3.14
C VAL A 46 -5.97 -21.74 3.17
N ALA A 47 -6.06 -21.14 4.36
CA ALA A 47 -6.06 -19.69 4.54
C ALA A 47 -4.78 -19.07 3.98
N GLN A 48 -3.62 -19.71 4.17
CA GLN A 48 -2.35 -19.26 3.62
C GLN A 48 -2.39 -19.15 2.09
N ILE A 49 -3.04 -20.09 1.39
CA ILE A 49 -3.21 -20.04 -0.07
C ILE A 49 -4.02 -18.81 -0.47
N PHE A 50 -5.14 -18.57 0.22
CA PHE A 50 -6.00 -17.42 -0.05
C PHE A 50 -5.30 -16.08 0.23
N ILE A 51 -4.57 -16.01 1.33
CA ILE A 51 -3.81 -14.81 1.72
C ILE A 51 -2.70 -14.54 0.72
N TRP A 52 -1.95 -15.55 0.26
CA TRP A 52 -0.94 -15.33 -0.77
C TRP A 52 -1.52 -14.83 -2.08
N LYS A 53 -2.66 -15.40 -2.50
CA LYS A 53 -3.37 -14.95 -3.71
C LYS A 53 -3.80 -13.49 -3.57
N THR A 54 -4.30 -13.10 -2.40
CA THR A 54 -4.82 -11.75 -2.14
C THR A 54 -3.71 -10.73 -1.93
N ALA A 55 -2.68 -11.07 -1.15
CA ALA A 55 -1.55 -10.19 -0.84
C ALA A 55 -0.64 -9.96 -2.05
N LEU A 56 -0.31 -11.02 -2.80
CA LEU A 56 0.64 -10.97 -3.93
C LEU A 56 -0.02 -10.86 -5.30
N GLY A 57 -1.30 -11.21 -5.42
CA GLY A 57 -2.01 -11.28 -6.71
C GLY A 57 -2.86 -10.05 -7.05
N LYS A 58 -3.09 -9.12 -6.11
CA LYS A 58 -3.97 -7.96 -6.35
C LYS A 58 -3.36 -6.92 -7.31
N GLU A 59 -2.05 -6.73 -7.37
CA GLU A 59 -1.44 -5.69 -8.24
C GLU A 59 -0.03 -6.09 -8.72
N GLU A 60 0.30 -5.73 -9.97
CA GLU A 60 1.54 -6.15 -10.63
C GLU A 60 2.81 -5.43 -10.14
N THR A 61 2.66 -4.29 -9.46
CA THR A 61 3.79 -3.47 -9.01
C THR A 61 4.50 -4.09 -7.80
N LEU A 62 5.84 -4.04 -7.79
CA LEU A 62 6.67 -4.55 -6.69
C LEU A 62 6.30 -3.90 -5.34
N LYS A 63 5.89 -2.63 -5.37
CA LYS A 63 5.51 -1.85 -4.20
C LYS A 63 4.21 -2.35 -3.55
N SER A 64 3.22 -2.76 -4.35
CA SER A 64 1.99 -3.33 -3.79
C SER A 64 2.21 -4.68 -3.11
N LYS A 65 3.17 -5.48 -3.61
CA LYS A 65 3.59 -6.73 -2.97
C LYS A 65 4.33 -6.48 -1.67
N PHE A 66 5.15 -5.43 -1.60
CA PHE A 66 5.80 -5.00 -0.36
C PHE A 66 4.78 -4.59 0.70
N LEU A 67 3.74 -3.83 0.33
CA LEU A 67 2.67 -3.46 1.25
C LEU A 67 1.81 -4.65 1.71
N GLY A 68 1.78 -5.75 0.95
CA GLY A 68 1.14 -7.00 1.35
C GLY A 68 2.01 -7.90 2.26
N PHE A 69 3.28 -7.55 2.47
CA PHE A 69 4.21 -8.34 3.28
C PHE A 69 3.82 -8.44 4.77
N PRO A 70 3.32 -7.38 5.44
CA PRO A 70 2.86 -7.49 6.83
C PRO A 70 1.74 -8.51 7.02
N VAL A 71 0.75 -8.54 6.11
CA VAL A 71 -0.34 -9.51 6.13
C VAL A 71 0.20 -10.94 5.97
N LEU A 72 1.16 -11.13 5.04
CA LEU A 72 1.80 -12.43 4.84
C LEU A 72 2.62 -12.88 6.07
N TYR A 73 3.33 -11.95 6.71
CA TYR A 73 4.12 -12.24 7.91
C TYR A 73 3.21 -12.72 9.06
N ILE A 74 2.12 -12.01 9.32
CA ILE A 74 1.12 -12.41 10.32
C ILE A 74 0.56 -13.81 10.02
N ALA A 75 0.33 -14.13 8.74
CA ALA A 75 -0.17 -15.42 8.31
C ALA A 75 0.82 -16.58 8.54
N ILE A 76 2.12 -16.33 8.28
CA ILE A 76 3.19 -17.30 8.60
C ILE A 76 3.30 -17.51 10.11
N VAL A 77 3.27 -16.43 10.91
CA VAL A 77 3.32 -16.52 12.37
C VAL A 77 2.14 -17.31 12.92
N TYR A 78 0.93 -17.03 12.42
CA TYR A 78 -0.27 -17.80 12.73
C TYR A 78 -0.09 -19.30 12.44
N ALA A 79 0.39 -19.65 11.24
CA ALA A 79 0.62 -21.05 10.87
C ALA A 79 1.64 -21.75 11.79
N ILE A 80 2.70 -21.07 12.19
CA ILE A 80 3.71 -21.60 13.13
C ILE A 80 3.09 -21.85 14.51
N ILE A 81 2.34 -20.88 15.05
CA ILE A 81 1.67 -21.02 16.35
C ILE A 81 0.63 -22.13 16.31
N GLN A 82 -0.15 -22.23 15.23
CA GLN A 82 -1.15 -23.27 15.05
C GLN A 82 -0.52 -24.67 14.94
N MET A 83 0.62 -24.80 14.24
CA MET A 83 1.38 -26.05 14.19
C MET A 83 1.95 -26.44 15.56
N ALA A 84 2.44 -25.47 16.34
CA ALA A 84 2.90 -25.72 17.70
C ALA A 84 1.77 -26.20 18.61
N ALA A 85 0.60 -25.55 18.55
CA ALA A 85 -0.59 -25.98 19.28
C ALA A 85 -1.03 -27.39 18.87
N PHE A 86 -1.01 -27.69 17.57
CA PHE A 86 -1.30 -29.04 17.07
C PHE A 86 -0.33 -30.09 17.60
N ALA A 87 0.97 -29.80 17.63
CA ALA A 87 1.97 -30.71 18.20
C ALA A 87 1.72 -30.99 19.68
N VAL A 88 1.36 -29.98 20.47
CA VAL A 88 1.00 -30.16 21.89
C VAL A 88 -0.20 -31.11 22.05
N PHE A 89 -1.27 -30.91 21.28
CA PHE A 89 -2.44 -31.79 21.31
C PHE A 89 -2.16 -33.20 20.78
N LEU A 90 -1.18 -33.35 19.88
CA LEU A 90 -0.75 -34.66 19.38
C LEU A 90 0.00 -35.47 20.45
N PHE A 91 0.92 -34.84 21.19
CA PHE A 91 1.76 -35.53 22.18
C PHE A 91 1.09 -35.66 23.55
N VAL A 92 0.07 -34.87 23.86
CA VAL A 92 -0.64 -34.88 25.15
C VAL A 92 -2.13 -35.22 24.94
N PRO A 93 -2.47 -36.51 24.69
CA PRO A 93 -3.84 -36.92 24.44
C PRO A 93 -4.77 -36.85 25.67
N ALA A 94 -4.22 -36.59 26.86
CA ALA A 94 -4.97 -36.40 28.10
C ALA A 94 -5.78 -35.09 28.14
N PHE A 95 -5.57 -34.18 27.18
CA PHE A 95 -6.33 -32.93 27.14
C PHE A 95 -7.79 -33.15 26.73
N PRO A 96 -8.75 -32.54 27.45
CA PRO A 96 -10.16 -32.62 27.13
C PRO A 96 -10.46 -31.86 25.83
N ALA A 97 -11.45 -32.33 25.07
CA ALA A 97 -11.75 -31.78 23.74
C ALA A 97 -12.12 -30.29 23.76
N TRP A 98 -12.72 -29.79 24.85
CA TRP A 98 -13.06 -28.37 25.00
C TRP A 98 -11.83 -27.46 24.91
N SER A 99 -10.65 -27.94 25.30
CA SER A 99 -9.41 -27.14 25.26
C SER A 99 -9.03 -26.79 23.83
N ALA A 100 -9.10 -27.74 22.88
CA ALA A 100 -8.85 -27.47 21.47
C ALA A 100 -9.93 -26.57 20.83
N ILE A 101 -11.19 -26.71 21.26
CA ILE A 101 -12.31 -25.87 20.82
C ILE A 101 -12.12 -24.41 21.27
N VAL A 102 -11.43 -24.16 22.37
CA VAL A 102 -11.15 -22.79 22.81
C VAL A 102 -9.86 -22.27 22.20
N VAL A 103 -8.77 -23.03 22.30
CA VAL A 103 -7.42 -22.57 21.93
C VAL A 103 -7.30 -22.32 20.42
N CYS A 104 -7.75 -23.25 19.57
CA CYS A 104 -7.57 -23.09 18.13
C CYS A 104 -8.39 -21.91 17.55
N PRO A 105 -9.67 -21.71 17.91
CA PRO A 105 -10.41 -20.52 17.49
C PRO A 105 -9.85 -19.21 18.02
N VAL A 106 -9.33 -19.17 19.25
CA VAL A 106 -8.72 -17.95 19.80
C VAL A 106 -7.48 -17.56 18.98
N ILE A 107 -6.60 -18.52 18.68
CA ILE A 107 -5.41 -18.28 17.84
C ILE A 107 -5.82 -17.80 16.44
N ALA A 108 -6.80 -18.45 15.82
CA ALA A 108 -7.32 -18.08 14.50
C ALA A 108 -7.98 -16.69 14.51
N GLY A 109 -8.80 -16.39 15.52
CA GLY A 109 -9.53 -15.14 15.66
C GLY A 109 -8.61 -13.93 15.87
N VAL A 110 -7.65 -14.04 16.79
CA VAL A 110 -6.63 -12.98 17.01
C VAL A 110 -5.84 -12.73 15.72
N SER A 111 -5.44 -13.80 15.03
CA SER A 111 -4.71 -13.69 13.77
C SER A 111 -5.55 -13.01 12.69
N ALA A 112 -6.83 -13.34 12.59
CA ALA A 112 -7.75 -12.70 11.64
C ALA A 112 -7.91 -11.19 11.91
N ILE A 113 -8.06 -10.79 13.17
CA ILE A 113 -8.15 -9.36 13.56
C ILE A 113 -6.87 -8.61 13.15
N CYS A 114 -5.70 -9.19 13.44
CA CYS A 114 -4.42 -8.60 13.05
C CYS A 114 -4.29 -8.45 11.53
N MET A 115 -4.73 -9.46 10.76
CA MET A 115 -4.71 -9.40 9.30
C MET A 115 -5.64 -8.33 8.73
N ILE A 116 -6.87 -8.21 9.25
CA ILE A 116 -7.82 -7.18 8.81
C ILE A 116 -7.23 -5.79 9.08
N THR A 117 -6.65 -5.59 10.25
CA THR A 117 -6.02 -4.31 10.63
C THR A 117 -4.85 -3.96 9.69
N ALA A 118 -4.04 -4.95 9.32
CA ALA A 118 -2.95 -4.77 8.37
C ALA A 118 -3.43 -4.47 6.94
N ASP A 119 -4.53 -5.07 6.48
CA ASP A 119 -5.10 -4.78 5.15
C ASP A 119 -5.71 -3.36 5.11
N VAL A 120 -6.40 -2.93 6.17
CA VAL A 120 -6.89 -1.54 6.30
C VAL A 120 -5.74 -0.54 6.28
N GLY A 121 -4.66 -0.81 7.01
CA GLY A 121 -3.46 0.04 6.99
C GLY A 121 -2.83 0.13 5.60
N ARG A 122 -2.80 -0.99 4.86
CA ARG A 122 -2.32 -1.02 3.48
C ARG A 122 -3.17 -0.16 2.54
N ASP A 123 -4.50 -0.23 2.66
CA ASP A 123 -5.40 0.54 1.80
C ASP A 123 -5.29 2.05 2.06
N GLU A 124 -5.12 2.47 3.31
CA GLU A 124 -4.88 3.89 3.62
C GLU A 124 -3.53 4.38 3.07
N ILE A 125 -2.47 3.55 3.14
CA ILE A 125 -1.18 3.90 2.54
C ILE A 125 -1.32 4.10 1.03
N LYS A 126 -2.04 3.22 0.33
CA LYS A 126 -2.30 3.38 -1.11
C LYS A 126 -3.08 4.66 -1.41
N ARG A 127 -4.10 4.97 -0.60
CA ARG A 127 -4.90 6.19 -0.74
C ARG A 127 -4.02 7.44 -0.58
N VAL A 128 -3.21 7.49 0.48
CA VAL A 128 -2.28 8.59 0.73
C VAL A 128 -1.26 8.70 -0.40
N GLU A 129 -0.74 7.58 -0.91
CA GLU A 129 0.18 7.58 -2.03
C GLU A 129 -0.43 8.17 -3.30
N VAL A 130 -1.65 7.76 -3.68
CA VAL A 130 -2.35 8.33 -4.85
C VAL A 130 -2.57 9.84 -4.65
N LYS A 131 -2.92 10.27 -3.44
CA LYS A 131 -3.07 11.68 -3.10
C LYS A 131 -1.76 12.45 -3.27
N VAL A 132 -0.66 11.94 -2.71
CA VAL A 132 0.68 12.53 -2.83
C VAL A 132 1.12 12.60 -4.29
N GLN A 133 0.94 11.51 -5.05
CA GLN A 133 1.31 11.47 -6.48
C GLN A 133 0.57 12.53 -7.29
N LYS A 134 -0.75 12.66 -7.13
CA LYS A 134 -1.53 13.71 -7.82
C LYS A 134 -1.01 15.11 -7.52
N LYS A 135 -0.72 15.37 -6.23
CA LYS A 135 -0.26 16.68 -5.75
C LYS A 135 1.16 17.03 -6.21
N VAL A 136 2.07 16.04 -6.23
CA VAL A 136 3.41 16.18 -6.82
C VAL A 136 3.33 16.37 -8.34
N PHE A 137 2.49 15.58 -9.01
CA PHE A 137 2.33 15.64 -10.46
C PHE A 137 1.87 17.03 -10.90
N TYR A 138 0.89 17.63 -10.22
CA TYR A 138 0.43 19.00 -10.50
C TYR A 138 1.57 20.03 -10.52
N ILE A 139 2.46 20.03 -9.51
CA ILE A 139 3.59 20.97 -9.48
C ILE A 139 4.60 20.70 -10.58
N ARG A 140 4.88 19.43 -10.86
CA ARG A 140 5.81 19.04 -11.93
C ARG A 140 5.27 19.41 -13.30
N GLU A 141 3.98 19.17 -13.54
CA GLU A 141 3.30 19.54 -14.76
C GLU A 141 3.36 21.05 -14.98
N LEU A 142 2.98 21.85 -13.98
CA LEU A 142 3.10 23.31 -14.04
C LEU A 142 4.54 23.78 -14.29
N GLN A 143 5.52 23.18 -13.61
CA GLN A 143 6.93 23.50 -13.80
C GLN A 143 7.34 23.24 -15.25
N THR A 144 7.01 22.06 -15.79
CA THR A 144 7.33 21.67 -17.16
C THR A 144 6.62 22.55 -18.19
N GLU A 145 5.36 22.91 -17.98
CA GLU A 145 4.66 23.82 -18.89
C GLU A 145 5.34 25.19 -18.97
N VAL A 146 5.73 25.77 -17.83
CA VAL A 146 6.40 27.07 -17.80
C VAL A 146 7.82 26.98 -18.38
N GLU A 147 8.56 25.90 -18.13
CA GLU A 147 9.88 25.67 -18.73
C GLU A 147 9.81 25.54 -20.25
N LEU A 148 8.79 24.83 -20.77
CA LEU A 148 8.55 24.74 -22.21
C LEU A 148 8.22 26.10 -22.82
N LEU A 149 7.44 26.93 -22.13
CA LEU A 149 7.13 28.29 -22.58
C LEU A 149 8.37 29.19 -22.58
N ALA A 150 9.25 29.05 -21.58
CA ALA A 150 10.53 29.75 -21.54
C ALA A 150 11.47 29.33 -22.67
N ALA A 151 11.45 28.05 -23.07
CA ALA A 151 12.26 27.53 -24.15
C ALA A 151 11.80 28.01 -25.53
N ALA A 152 10.48 28.19 -25.73
CA ALA A 152 9.88 28.66 -26.98
C ALA A 152 9.94 30.20 -27.15
N GLU A 153 10.18 30.95 -26.07
CA GLU A 153 10.20 32.41 -26.10
C GLU A 153 11.50 32.98 -26.67
N THR A 154 11.37 34.01 -27.51
CA THR A 154 12.52 34.68 -28.16
C THR A 154 12.94 35.95 -27.42
N ASP A 155 11.99 36.61 -26.75
CA ASP A 155 12.24 37.79 -25.92
C ASP A 155 13.02 37.42 -24.65
N VAL A 156 14.19 38.05 -24.46
CA VAL A 156 15.11 37.78 -23.35
C VAL A 156 14.51 38.12 -21.98
N ASP A 157 13.73 39.20 -21.90
CA ASP A 157 13.13 39.63 -20.64
C ASP A 157 12.02 38.67 -20.22
N ILE A 158 11.13 38.31 -21.15
CA ILE A 158 10.01 37.40 -20.88
C ILE A 158 10.54 36.00 -20.55
N LYS A 159 11.56 35.54 -21.28
CA LYS A 159 12.24 34.28 -21.00
C LYS A 159 12.84 34.24 -19.60
N THR A 160 13.48 35.32 -19.17
CA THR A 160 14.05 35.43 -17.82
C THR A 160 12.94 35.39 -16.75
N ALA A 161 11.83 36.10 -16.97
CA ALA A 161 10.68 36.09 -16.06
C ALA A 161 10.03 34.69 -15.96
N LEU A 162 9.95 33.94 -17.07
CA LEU A 162 9.45 32.57 -17.07
C LEU A 162 10.39 31.59 -16.36
N ALA A 163 11.70 31.73 -16.53
CA ALA A 163 12.68 30.93 -15.81
C ALA A 163 12.57 31.14 -14.28
N GLN A 164 12.39 32.39 -13.84
CA GLN A 164 12.16 32.70 -12.43
C GLN A 164 10.85 32.10 -11.92
N LEU A 165 9.78 32.16 -12.72
CA LEU A 165 8.49 31.54 -12.38
C LEU A 165 8.62 30.01 -12.26
N ALA A 166 9.29 29.35 -13.20
CA ALA A 166 9.54 27.92 -13.16
C ALA A 166 10.35 27.52 -11.91
N GLU A 167 11.39 28.29 -11.58
CA GLU A 167 12.18 28.06 -10.37
C GLU A 167 11.32 28.20 -9.10
N LYS A 168 10.44 29.20 -9.06
CA LYS A 168 9.51 29.40 -7.94
C LYS A 168 8.50 28.26 -7.80
N ILE A 169 8.00 27.73 -8.92
CA ILE A 169 7.15 26.54 -8.93
C ILE A 169 7.92 25.32 -8.42
N ARG A 170 9.17 25.13 -8.87
CA ARG A 170 10.06 24.04 -8.43
C ARG A 170 10.29 24.03 -6.92
N PHE A 171 10.40 25.21 -6.30
CA PHE A 171 10.55 25.36 -4.85
C PHE A 171 9.23 25.45 -4.09
N SER A 172 8.10 25.37 -4.77
CA SER A 172 6.80 25.32 -4.12
C SER A 172 6.55 23.97 -3.48
N ASP A 173 5.78 23.97 -2.40
CA ASP A 173 5.41 22.73 -1.73
C ASP A 173 4.43 21.93 -2.59
N PRO A 174 4.76 20.67 -2.95
CA PRO A 174 3.83 19.82 -3.66
C PRO A 174 2.65 19.38 -2.80
N MET A 175 2.80 19.30 -1.48
CA MET A 175 1.72 18.84 -0.59
C MET A 175 0.77 19.98 -0.23
N SER A 176 -0.25 20.18 -1.07
CA SER A 176 -1.31 21.16 -0.84
C SER A 176 -2.60 20.57 -0.28
N ASN A 177 -3.43 21.44 0.30
CA ASN A 177 -4.74 21.11 0.84
C ASN A 177 -5.82 21.14 -0.26
N GLU A 178 -6.91 20.39 -0.08
CA GLU A 178 -8.06 20.38 -1.00
C GLU A 178 -8.77 21.74 -1.08
N GLN A 179 -8.73 22.53 -0.01
CA GLN A 179 -9.24 23.90 0.01
C GLN A 179 -8.52 24.86 -0.96
N LEU A 180 -7.33 24.48 -1.45
CA LEU A 180 -6.57 25.27 -2.43
C LEU A 180 -6.88 24.88 -3.88
N ALA A 181 -7.75 23.90 -4.12
CA ALA A 181 -8.06 23.41 -5.46
C ALA A 181 -8.55 24.53 -6.41
N ASP A 182 -9.39 25.44 -5.93
CA ASP A 182 -9.87 26.57 -6.76
C ASP A 182 -8.74 27.52 -7.14
N LEU A 183 -7.80 27.77 -6.23
CA LEU A 183 -6.63 28.61 -6.48
C LEU A 183 -5.66 27.91 -7.44
N GLU A 184 -5.47 26.60 -7.27
CA GLU A 184 -4.65 25.75 -8.14
C GLU A 184 -5.20 25.72 -9.57
N ASN A 185 -6.52 25.59 -9.73
CA ASN A 185 -7.21 25.63 -11.02
C ASN A 185 -7.07 27.00 -11.70
N LYS A 186 -7.16 28.09 -10.94
CA LYS A 186 -6.94 29.45 -11.46
C LYS A 186 -5.51 29.64 -11.97
N ILE A 187 -4.51 29.14 -11.23
CA ILE A 187 -3.10 29.18 -11.64
C ILE A 187 -2.92 28.40 -12.96
N SER A 188 -3.45 27.18 -13.05
CA SER A 188 -3.38 26.39 -14.29
C SER A 188 -4.06 27.06 -15.48
N ALA A 189 -5.23 27.66 -15.29
CA ALA A 189 -5.93 28.39 -16.34
C ALA A 189 -5.10 29.59 -16.84
N LYS A 190 -4.45 30.33 -15.93
CA LYS A 190 -3.58 31.46 -16.27
C LYS A 190 -2.30 31.03 -16.98
N VAL A 191 -1.72 29.89 -16.62
CA VAL A 191 -0.56 29.31 -17.34
C VAL A 191 -0.95 28.90 -18.76
N LEU A 192 -2.17 28.38 -18.97
CA LEU A 192 -2.69 28.11 -20.31
C LEU A 192 -2.92 29.40 -21.11
N GLU A 193 -3.46 30.44 -20.47
CA GLU A 193 -3.64 31.77 -21.07
C GLU A 193 -2.29 32.38 -21.53
N LEU A 194 -1.21 32.08 -20.81
CA LEU A 194 0.14 32.55 -21.16
C LEU A 194 0.59 32.11 -22.57
N LYS A 195 0.06 30.98 -23.08
CA LYS A 195 0.41 30.45 -24.41
C LYS A 195 -0.04 31.39 -25.53
N THR A 196 -1.11 32.16 -25.33
CA THR A 196 -1.73 33.04 -26.34
C THR A 196 -1.81 34.51 -25.94
N ALA A 197 -1.40 34.86 -24.72
CA ALA A 197 -1.47 36.22 -24.20
C ALA A 197 -0.60 37.21 -24.99
N ALA A 198 -1.18 38.36 -25.35
CA ALA A 198 -0.46 39.47 -25.96
C ALA A 198 0.47 40.18 -24.96
N ASN A 199 0.08 40.26 -23.67
CA ASN A 199 0.86 40.90 -22.61
C ASN A 199 1.41 39.89 -21.60
N LYS A 200 2.38 39.07 -22.04
CA LYS A 200 2.91 37.94 -21.24
C LYS A 200 3.52 38.36 -19.90
N LYS A 201 4.17 39.54 -19.82
CA LYS A 201 4.79 40.03 -18.57
C LYS A 201 3.75 40.23 -17.45
N GLU A 202 2.59 40.78 -17.78
CA GLU A 202 1.50 41.03 -16.82
C GLU A 202 0.90 39.71 -16.31
N VAL A 203 0.65 38.77 -17.22
CA VAL A 203 0.14 37.43 -16.85
C VAL A 203 1.14 36.66 -15.99
N ILE A 204 2.45 36.76 -16.25
CA ILE A 204 3.49 36.15 -15.39
C ILE A 204 3.46 36.74 -13.97
N ALA A 205 3.27 38.07 -13.85
CA ALA A 205 3.18 38.72 -12.55
C ALA A 205 1.94 38.26 -11.77
N GLU A 206 0.78 38.13 -12.43
CA GLU A 206 -0.45 37.59 -11.83
C GLU A 206 -0.25 36.14 -11.35
N ILE A 207 0.32 35.27 -12.18
CA ILE A 207 0.60 33.87 -11.80
C ILE A 207 1.53 33.82 -10.60
N THR A 208 2.56 34.69 -10.58
CA THR A 208 3.52 34.77 -9.47
C THR A 208 2.86 35.15 -8.15
N LEU A 209 1.90 36.10 -8.19
CA LEU A 209 1.12 36.51 -7.02
C LEU A 209 0.19 35.40 -6.53
N LEU A 210 -0.52 34.74 -7.44
CA LEU A 210 -1.40 33.62 -7.11
C LEU A 210 -0.61 32.44 -6.51
N LEU A 211 0.58 32.17 -7.06
CA LEU A 211 1.48 31.13 -6.54
C LEU A 211 1.98 31.47 -5.13
N ASP A 212 2.28 32.74 -4.85
CA ASP A 212 2.64 33.20 -3.50
C ASP A 212 1.49 33.07 -2.51
N GLU A 213 0.28 33.47 -2.91
CA GLU A 213 -0.92 33.30 -2.10
C GLU A 213 -1.12 31.81 -1.78
N ARG A 214 -1.00 30.94 -2.80
CA ARG A 214 -1.10 29.49 -2.66
C ARG A 214 -0.06 28.97 -1.69
N ASN A 215 1.20 29.34 -1.85
CA ASN A 215 2.30 28.88 -1.01
C ASN A 215 2.17 29.34 0.44
N ARG A 216 1.69 30.56 0.68
CA ARG A 216 1.41 31.07 2.03
C ARG A 216 0.26 30.30 2.68
N LYS A 217 -0.88 30.17 2.00
CA LYS A 217 -2.03 29.41 2.52
C LYS A 217 -1.67 27.94 2.75
N CYS A 218 -0.86 27.36 1.87
CA CYS A 218 -0.36 25.99 2.03
C CYS A 218 0.40 25.81 3.36
N LYS A 219 1.22 26.79 3.76
CA LYS A 219 1.91 26.77 5.07
C LYS A 219 0.95 26.86 6.26
N PHE A 220 -0.15 27.61 6.14
CA PHE A 220 -1.15 27.75 7.21
C PHE A 220 -2.06 26.52 7.36
N LEU A 221 -2.27 25.76 6.28
CA LEU A 221 -3.18 24.62 6.24
C LEU A 221 -2.50 23.27 6.55
N LYS A 222 -1.26 23.31 7.03
CA LYS A 222 -0.50 22.17 7.54
C LYS A 222 -0.70 22.01 9.03
#